data_AF-A0A7W3ZLW9-F1
#
_entry.id   AF-A0A7W3ZLW9-F1
#
_cell.length_a   1.000
_cell.length_b   1.000
_cell.length_c   1.000
_cell.angle_alpha   90.00
_cell.angle_beta   90.00
_cell.angle_gamma   90.00
#
_symmetry.space_group_name_H-M   'P 1'
#
loop_
_entity.id
_entity.type
_entity.pdbx_description
1 polymer ?
#
loop_
_entity_poly.entity_id
_entity_poly.type
_entity_poly.pdbx_seq_one_letter_code
_entity_poly.pdbx_strand_id
1 'polypeptide(L)'
;MGYLSDRLTGMRARREATRFEKTVRVGETYYSVEECQQPWGNELKVREWTFARKSRLTGQPMCGHMSAAGAWLNYGPLLASPPAHLKRLFETDGPLSEPDAKKLAALVEQAAKRQLAGA
;
A
#
# COMPACT_ATOMS: atom_id res chain seq x y z
N MET A 1 5.29 17.89 24.97
CA MET A 1 4.23 17.21 25.72
C MET A 1 3.62 16.15 24.80
N GLY A 2 3.87 14.86 25.01
CA GLY A 2 3.32 13.80 24.12
C GLY A 2 3.78 12.35 24.34
N TYR A 3 4.77 12.10 25.21
CA TYR A 3 5.37 10.76 25.33
C TYR A 3 4.44 9.68 25.94
N LEU A 4 3.48 10.04 26.78
CA LEU A 4 2.57 9.08 27.42
C LEU A 4 1.40 8.68 26.50
N SER A 5 0.87 9.64 25.72
CA SER A 5 -0.19 9.39 24.74
C SER A 5 0.30 8.46 23.62
N ASP A 6 1.50 8.69 23.09
CA ASP A 6 2.08 7.83 22.03
C ASP A 6 2.36 6.42 22.54
N ARG A 7 2.79 6.27 23.79
CA ARG A 7 3.02 4.96 24.42
C ARG A 7 1.72 4.19 24.64
N LEU A 8 0.66 4.86 25.08
CA LEU A 8 -0.66 4.25 25.28
C LEU A 8 -1.28 3.84 23.93
N THR A 9 -1.14 4.68 22.91
CA THR A 9 -1.55 4.37 21.53
C THR A 9 -0.78 3.17 20.99
N GLY A 10 0.54 3.11 21.21
CA GLY A 10 1.37 1.97 20.81
C GLY A 10 1.01 0.66 21.53
N MET A 11 0.69 0.71 22.84
CA MET A 11 0.25 -0.48 23.58
C MET A 11 -1.13 -0.99 23.12
N ARG A 12 -2.06 -0.09 22.79
CA ARG A 12 -3.36 -0.45 22.22
C ARG A 12 -3.18 -1.08 20.84
N ALA A 13 -2.39 -0.45 19.96
CA ALA A 13 -2.10 -0.97 18.63
C ALA A 13 -1.49 -2.39 18.67
N ARG A 14 -0.57 -2.66 19.61
CA ARG A 14 -0.02 -4.01 19.82
C ARG A 14 -1.08 -5.04 20.21
N ARG A 15 -1.97 -4.68 21.14
CA ARG A 15 -3.06 -5.59 21.56
C ARG A 15 -4.02 -5.88 20.40
N GLU A 16 -4.35 -4.87 19.61
CA GLU A 16 -5.20 -5.03 18.43
C GLU A 16 -4.52 -5.86 17.34
N ALA A 17 -3.24 -5.64 17.08
CA ALA A 17 -2.44 -6.44 16.15
C ALA A 17 -2.42 -7.93 16.56
N THR A 18 -2.23 -8.23 17.86
CA THR A 18 -2.30 -9.62 18.36
C THR A 18 -3.71 -10.21 18.25
N ARG A 19 -4.76 -9.42 18.43
CA ARG A 19 -6.15 -9.88 18.24
C ARG A 19 -6.41 -10.21 16.77
N PHE A 20 -6.03 -9.31 15.88
CA PHE A 20 -6.15 -9.50 14.43
C PHE A 20 -5.38 -10.74 13.96
N GLU A 21 -4.15 -10.94 14.44
CA GLU A 21 -3.33 -12.10 14.08
C GLU A 21 -4.03 -13.44 14.37
N LYS A 22 -4.87 -13.50 15.41
CA LYS A 22 -5.65 -14.70 15.74
C LYS A 22 -6.85 -14.93 14.84
N THR A 23 -7.37 -13.88 14.21
CA THR A 23 -8.51 -13.96 13.29
C THR A 23 -8.10 -14.20 11.84
N VAL A 24 -6.84 -13.93 11.50
CA VAL A 24 -6.31 -14.13 10.14
C VAL A 24 -6.34 -15.59 9.74
N ARG A 25 -6.90 -15.83 8.56
CA ARG A 25 -6.90 -17.15 7.92
C ARG A 25 -5.75 -17.26 6.93
N VAL A 26 -5.14 -18.44 6.92
CA VAL A 26 -4.03 -18.74 6.01
C VAL A 26 -4.59 -18.88 4.59
N GLY A 27 -3.94 -18.23 3.63
CA GLY A 27 -4.35 -18.22 2.23
C GLY A 27 -5.35 -17.11 1.88
N GLU A 28 -5.86 -16.34 2.86
CA GLU A 28 -6.66 -15.15 2.60
C GLU A 28 -5.79 -13.91 2.41
N THR A 29 -6.30 -12.96 1.61
CA THR A 29 -5.67 -11.67 1.32
C THR A 29 -6.35 -10.58 2.14
N TYR A 30 -5.54 -9.75 2.78
CA TYR A 30 -5.96 -8.59 3.56
C TYR A 30 -5.31 -7.32 2.99
N TYR A 31 -5.84 -6.15 3.35
CA TYR A 31 -5.49 -4.89 2.70
C TYR A 31 -5.10 -3.81 3.74
N SER A 32 -3.95 -3.17 3.59
CA SER A 32 -3.61 -1.92 4.30
C SER A 32 -3.77 -0.72 3.38
N VAL A 33 -3.99 0.46 3.96
CA VAL A 33 -3.95 1.74 3.26
C VAL A 33 -2.67 2.44 3.67
N GLU A 34 -1.85 2.78 2.68
CA GLU A 34 -0.54 3.41 2.88
C GLU A 34 -0.49 4.73 2.11
N GLU A 35 0.02 5.77 2.77
CA GLU A 35 0.32 7.03 2.09
C GLU A 35 1.70 6.91 1.42
N CYS A 36 1.69 6.94 0.08
CA CYS A 36 2.89 6.93 -0.73
C CYS A 36 3.31 8.36 -1.03
N GLN A 37 4.52 8.73 -0.62
CA GLN A 37 5.13 9.99 -1.03
C GLN A 37 5.64 9.88 -2.47
N GLN A 38 5.10 10.70 -3.36
CA GLN A 38 5.56 10.79 -4.75
C GLN A 38 6.05 12.21 -5.05
N PRO A 39 6.94 12.41 -6.05
CA PRO A 39 7.41 13.73 -6.44
C PRO A 39 6.29 14.71 -6.85
N TRP A 40 5.13 14.20 -7.26
CA TRP A 40 3.96 14.99 -7.70
C TRP A 40 2.86 15.12 -6.65
N GLY A 41 3.08 14.62 -5.43
CA GLY A 41 2.11 14.69 -4.33
C GLY A 41 1.91 13.35 -3.64
N ASN A 42 1.35 13.40 -2.42
CA ASN A 42 1.07 12.19 -1.66
C ASN A 42 -0.20 11.52 -2.19
N GLU A 43 -0.15 10.19 -2.34
CA GLU A 43 -1.28 9.39 -2.81
C GLU A 43 -1.53 8.23 -1.85
N LEU A 44 -2.81 8.02 -1.49
CA LEU A 44 -3.22 6.86 -0.71
C LEU A 44 -3.31 5.64 -1.65
N LYS A 45 -2.58 4.58 -1.33
CA LYS A 45 -2.58 3.33 -2.08
C LYS A 45 -2.93 2.16 -1.19
N VAL A 46 -3.53 1.13 -1.78
CA VAL A 46 -3.85 -0.12 -1.11
C VAL A 46 -2.72 -1.10 -1.30
N ARG A 47 -2.22 -1.67 -0.20
CA ARG A 47 -1.26 -2.77 -0.26
C ARG A 47 -1.91 -4.07 0.16
N GLU A 48 -1.58 -5.13 -0.56
CA GLU A 48 -2.12 -6.48 -0.33
C GLU A 48 -1.18 -7.31 0.54
N TRP A 49 -1.79 -8.10 1.41
CA TRP A 49 -1.12 -8.98 2.35
C TRP A 49 -1.75 -10.37 2.28
N THR A 50 -1.09 -11.29 1.59
CA THR A 50 -1.53 -12.69 1.51
C THR A 50 -0.75 -13.54 2.50
N PHE A 51 -1.39 -13.96 3.58
CA PHE A 51 -0.75 -14.77 4.62
C PHE A 51 -0.77 -16.25 4.21
N ALA A 52 0.11 -16.62 3.28
CA ALA A 52 0.11 -17.93 2.64
C ALA A 52 0.54 -19.11 3.55
N ARG A 53 1.20 -18.84 4.68
CA ARG A 53 1.72 -19.89 5.57
C ARG A 53 1.66 -19.51 7.04
N LYS A 54 1.89 -20.48 7.92
CA LYS A 54 2.20 -20.24 9.34
C LYS A 54 3.69 -20.43 9.62
N SER A 55 4.23 -19.62 10.53
CA SER A 55 5.56 -19.80 11.09
C SER A 55 5.63 -21.14 11.82
N ARG A 56 6.68 -21.93 11.55
CA ARG A 56 6.89 -23.21 12.24
C ARG A 56 7.29 -23.04 13.70
N LEU A 57 7.89 -21.90 14.06
CA LEU A 57 8.37 -21.62 15.41
C LEU A 57 7.27 -21.00 16.28
N THR A 58 6.53 -20.04 15.73
CA THR A 58 5.57 -19.24 16.51
C THR A 58 4.10 -19.53 16.17
N GLY A 59 3.82 -20.32 15.13
CA GLY A 59 2.45 -20.61 14.67
C GLY A 59 1.73 -19.43 14.01
N GLN A 60 2.38 -18.27 13.90
CA GLN A 60 1.77 -17.04 13.40
C GLN A 60 1.58 -17.05 11.88
N PRO A 61 0.49 -16.47 11.35
CA PRO A 61 0.29 -16.29 9.91
C PRO A 61 1.35 -15.33 9.33
N MET A 62 1.95 -15.73 8.22
CA MET A 62 3.10 -15.07 7.59
C MET A 62 2.84 -14.73 6.12
N CYS A 63 3.22 -13.52 5.74
CA CYS A 63 3.33 -13.03 4.36
C CYS A 63 4.83 -12.78 4.09
N GLY A 64 5.48 -13.69 3.35
CA GLY A 64 6.92 -13.67 3.16
C GLY A 64 7.70 -13.78 4.48
N HIS A 65 8.34 -12.69 4.89
CA HIS A 65 9.12 -12.56 6.12
C HIS A 65 8.35 -11.90 7.28
N MET A 66 7.12 -11.43 7.06
CA MET A 66 6.38 -10.64 8.04
C MET A 66 5.15 -11.36 8.56
N SER A 67 4.88 -11.24 9.86
CA SER A 67 3.64 -11.75 10.47
C SER A 67 2.47 -10.79 10.28
N ALA A 68 1.25 -11.28 10.47
CA ALA A 68 0.05 -10.43 10.44
C ALA A 68 0.08 -9.31 11.48
N ALA A 69 0.55 -9.60 12.71
CA ALA A 69 0.74 -8.55 13.71
C ALA A 69 1.80 -7.53 13.29
N GLY A 70 2.89 -7.98 12.64
CA GLY A 70 3.92 -7.10 12.10
C GLY A 70 3.38 -6.19 10.99
N ALA A 71 2.58 -6.74 10.07
CA ALA A 71 1.94 -5.95 9.02
C ALA A 71 1.01 -4.87 9.61
N TRP A 72 0.19 -5.25 10.61
CA TRP A 72 -0.69 -4.29 11.30
C TRP A 72 0.07 -3.15 11.98
N LEU A 73 1.18 -3.46 12.64
CA LEU A 73 1.95 -2.46 13.38
C LEU A 73 2.72 -1.50 12.48
N ASN A 74 3.18 -1.97 11.32
CA ASN A 74 3.97 -1.15 10.40
C ASN A 74 3.10 -0.35 9.42
N TYR A 75 1.94 -0.90 9.02
CA TYR A 75 1.12 -0.35 7.94
C TYR A 75 -0.31 0.00 8.37
N GLY A 76 -0.63 -0.17 9.65
CA GLY A 76 -1.94 0.12 10.21
C GLY A 76 -2.95 -1.02 10.05
N PRO A 77 -4.22 -0.77 10.38
CA PRO A 77 -5.27 -1.78 10.35
C PRO A 77 -5.42 -2.48 9.00
N LEU A 78 -5.53 -3.80 9.05
CA LEU A 78 -5.74 -4.64 7.88
C LEU A 78 -7.22 -4.94 7.68
N LEU A 79 -7.71 -4.65 6.48
CA LEU A 79 -9.09 -4.84 6.06
C LEU A 79 -9.25 -6.18 5.34
N ALA A 80 -10.41 -6.82 5.50
CA ALA A 80 -10.73 -8.07 4.78
C ALA A 80 -11.13 -7.84 3.32
N SER A 81 -11.51 -6.61 2.96
CA SER A 81 -11.93 -6.23 1.61
C SER A 81 -11.20 -4.96 1.18
N PRO A 82 -10.84 -4.82 -0.11
CA PRO A 82 -10.18 -3.63 -0.60
C PRO A 82 -11.14 -2.43 -0.56
N PRO A 83 -10.71 -1.25 -0.11
CA PRO A 83 -11.51 -0.03 -0.22
C PRO A 83 -11.70 0.34 -1.70
N ALA A 84 -12.95 0.47 -2.14
CA ALA A 84 -13.32 0.55 -3.57
C ALA A 84 -12.77 1.78 -4.33
N HIS A 85 -12.34 2.83 -3.63
CA HIS A 85 -11.91 4.10 -4.23
C HIS A 85 -10.39 4.28 -4.26
N LEU A 86 -9.61 3.30 -3.80
CA LEU A 86 -8.16 3.40 -3.74
C LEU A 86 -7.49 2.44 -4.73
N LYS A 87 -6.46 2.93 -5.41
CA LYS A 87 -5.64 2.14 -6.34
C LYS A 87 -4.70 1.20 -5.58
N ARG A 88 -4.37 0.04 -6.16
CA ARG A 88 -3.38 -0.87 -5.57
C ARG A 88 -1.96 -0.32 -5.73
N LEU A 89 -1.09 -0.62 -4.76
CA LEU A 89 0.30 -0.15 -4.73
C LEU A 89 1.11 -0.61 -5.96
N PHE A 90 0.77 -1.79 -6.49
CA PHE A 90 1.40 -2.41 -7.66
C PHE A 90 0.47 -2.50 -8.87
N GLU A 91 -0.67 -1.82 -8.87
CA GLU A 91 -1.36 -1.55 -10.13
C GLU A 91 -0.50 -0.55 -10.88
N THR A 92 0.29 -1.04 -11.83
CA THR A 92 0.74 -0.23 -12.95
C THR A 92 -0.52 0.39 -13.54
N ASP A 93 -0.54 1.72 -13.73
CA ASP A 93 -1.58 2.33 -14.54
C ASP A 93 -1.65 1.47 -15.81
N GLY A 94 -2.82 0.88 -16.06
CA GLY A 94 -3.04 0.10 -17.28
C GLY A 94 -2.62 0.94 -18.49
N PRO A 95 -2.35 0.31 -19.65
CA PRO A 95 -1.93 1.05 -20.83
C PRO A 95 -2.82 2.29 -20.95
N LEU A 96 -2.18 3.48 -20.98
CA LEU A 96 -2.86 4.76 -21.16
C LEU A 96 -3.94 4.55 -22.20
N SER A 97 -5.17 4.95 -21.89
CA SER A 97 -6.24 4.84 -22.87
C SER A 97 -5.71 5.43 -24.19
N GLU A 98 -5.97 4.78 -25.34
CA GLU A 98 -5.49 5.26 -26.64
C GLU A 98 -5.62 6.78 -26.85
N PRO A 99 -6.69 7.46 -26.39
CA PRO A 99 -6.77 8.92 -26.50
C PRO A 99 -5.75 9.66 -25.61
N ASP A 100 -5.43 9.16 -24.43
CA ASP A 100 -4.44 9.77 -23.53
C ASP A 100 -3.00 9.50 -24.01
N ALA A 101 -2.73 8.31 -24.56
CA ALA A 101 -1.45 8.00 -25.20
C ALA A 101 -1.18 8.92 -26.41
N LYS A 102 -2.19 9.17 -27.25
CA LYS A 102 -2.09 10.13 -28.37
C LYS A 102 -1.87 11.56 -27.91
N LYS A 103 -2.55 12.00 -26.85
CA LYS A 103 -2.34 13.34 -26.28
C LYS A 103 -0.92 13.51 -25.71
N LEU A 104 -0.41 12.50 -25.00
CA LEU A 104 0.95 12.54 -24.47
C LEU A 104 2.00 12.55 -25.60
N ALA A 105 1.80 11.75 -26.65
CA ALA A 105 2.66 11.75 -27.83
C ALA A 105 2.67 13.11 -28.55
N ALA A 106 1.50 13.74 -28.71
CA ALA A 106 1.38 15.06 -29.32
C ALA A 106 2.07 16.16 -28.49
N LEU A 107 2.00 16.07 -27.15
CA LEU A 107 2.67 17.01 -26.25
C LEU A 107 4.20 16.85 -26.29
N VAL A 108 4.70 15.62 -26.34
CA VAL A 108 6.14 15.34 -26.48
C VAL A 108 6.66 15.84 -27.83
N GLU A 109 5.91 15.61 -28.91
CA GLU A 109 6.27 16.08 -30.25
C GLU A 109 6.26 17.63 -30.34
N GLN A 110 5.28 18.28 -29.71
CA GLN A 110 5.24 19.75 -29.60
C GLN A 110 6.40 20.30 -28.77
N ALA A 111 6.77 19.64 -27.67
CA ALA A 111 7.90 20.03 -26.84
C ALA A 111 9.23 19.90 -27.61
N ALA A 112 9.42 18.81 -28.35
CA ALA A 112 10.60 18.60 -29.19
C ALA A 112 10.72 19.66 -30.31
N LYS A 113 9.61 20.01 -30.97
CA LYS A 113 9.57 21.07 -31.99
C LYS A 113 9.87 22.45 -31.41
N ARG A 114 9.42 22.74 -30.18
CA ARG A 114 9.73 24.00 -29.49
C ARG A 114 11.19 24.12 -29.09
N GLN A 115 11.86 23.02 -28.71
CA GLN A 115 13.28 23.04 -28.41
C GLN A 115 14.15 23.25 -29.65
N LEU A 116 13.74 22.72 -30.81
CA LEU A 116 14.45 22.92 -32.09
C LEU A 116 14.23 24.31 -32.72
N ALA A 117 13.12 24.99 -32.39
CA ALA A 117 12.84 26.33 -32.88
C ALA A 117 13.42 27.46 -32.00
N GLY A 118 14.08 27.11 -30.90
CA GLY A 118 14.72 28.05 -29.96
C GLY A 118 16.25 27.99 -29.95
N ALA A 119 16.87 27.29 -30.90
CA ALA A 119 18.31 27.27 -31.16
C ALA A 119 18.61 27.97 -32.49
#